data_AF-A0A970RHR1-F1
#
_entry.id   AF-A0A970RHR1-F1
#
_cell.length_a   1.000
_cell.length_b   1.000
_cell.length_c   1.000
_cell.angle_alpha   90.00
_cell.angle_beta   90.00
_cell.angle_gamma   90.00
#
_symmetry.space_group_name_H-M   'P 1'
#
loop_
_entity.id
_entity.type
_entity.pdbx_description
1 polymer ?
#
loop_
_entity_poly.entity_id
_entity_poly.type
_entity_poly.pdbx_seq_one_letter_code
_entity_poly.pdbx_strand_id
1 'polypeptide(L)'
;MQEIFCVSDRWEKTHKGAGGAFLEAFLPPGAGNPENLRLFQEQELAAIIGENSSKSRNDIRSHPTFQAYDRYYKTFRKTYHVFLQFQSLVLERKPFPETPPMVRAMFLAEMKTFLLTAVHEMEATSLPVTLDSAAGGEEYCSMGGTARKLKAGDMFMSDSRGIISSILYGPDERTKV
;
A
#
# COMPACT_ATOMS: atom_id res chain seq x y z
N MET A 1 -17.34 10.36 -19.14
CA MET A 1 -16.11 9.84 -18.50
C MET A 1 -16.59 8.96 -17.37
N GLN A 2 -16.25 7.67 -17.37
CA GLN A 2 -16.64 6.79 -16.28
C GLN A 2 -15.90 7.23 -15.02
N GLU A 3 -16.61 7.33 -13.90
CA GLU A 3 -15.99 7.66 -12.62
C GLU A 3 -15.14 6.46 -12.20
N ILE A 4 -13.84 6.68 -12.02
CA ILE A 4 -12.87 5.60 -11.71
C ILE A 4 -12.74 5.45 -10.19
N PHE A 5 -12.87 6.56 -9.46
CA PHE A 5 -12.52 6.65 -8.06
C PHE A 5 -13.51 7.55 -7.32
N CYS A 6 -14.17 7.00 -6.32
CA CYS A 6 -15.20 7.65 -5.52
C CYS A 6 -14.78 7.71 -4.05
N VAL A 7 -15.36 8.66 -3.32
CA VAL A 7 -15.12 8.83 -1.89
C VAL A 7 -16.46 8.91 -1.17
N SER A 8 -16.66 8.10 -0.13
CA SER A 8 -17.90 8.12 0.62
C SER A 8 -17.96 9.33 1.57
N ASP A 9 -19.18 9.83 1.81
CA ASP A 9 -19.47 10.79 2.88
C ASP A 9 -18.89 10.38 4.24
N ARG A 10 -18.95 9.08 4.54
CA ARG A 10 -18.48 8.54 5.82
C ARG A 10 -16.97 8.67 5.91
N TRP A 11 -16.24 8.40 4.83
CA TRP A 11 -14.80 8.58 4.77
C TRP A 11 -14.41 10.04 4.97
N GLU A 12 -15.04 10.97 4.25
CA GLU A 12 -14.74 12.40 4.38
C GLU A 12 -14.99 12.93 5.81
N LYS A 13 -16.08 12.49 6.44
CA LYS A 13 -16.43 12.88 7.81
C LYS A 13 -15.48 12.28 8.84
N THR A 14 -15.03 11.04 8.65
CA THR A 14 -14.23 10.28 9.63
C THR A 14 -12.73 10.54 9.50
N HIS A 15 -12.23 10.71 8.27
CA HIS A 15 -10.81 10.73 7.94
C HIS A 15 -10.36 12.08 7.39
N LYS A 16 -10.63 13.14 8.14
CA LYS A 16 -10.26 14.51 7.75
C LYS A 16 -8.76 14.63 7.47
N GLY A 17 -8.43 15.12 6.28
CA GLY A 17 -7.05 15.31 5.81
C GLY A 17 -6.39 14.03 5.28
N ALA A 18 -7.10 12.90 5.23
CA ALA A 18 -6.66 11.75 4.45
C ALA A 18 -6.85 12.02 2.95
N GLY A 19 -6.03 11.36 2.14
CA GLY A 19 -6.10 11.39 0.68
C GLY A 19 -5.91 9.99 0.15
N GLY A 20 -6.49 9.72 -1.02
CA GLY A 20 -6.22 8.52 -1.80
C GLY A 20 -6.10 8.89 -3.26
N ALA A 21 -5.36 8.08 -4.00
CA ALA A 21 -5.16 8.25 -5.43
C ALA A 21 -5.23 6.88 -6.11
N PHE A 22 -5.61 6.91 -7.38
CA PHE A 22 -5.63 5.74 -8.24
C PHE A 22 -4.68 5.97 -9.41
N LEU A 23 -3.81 4.99 -9.68
CA LEU A 23 -2.91 4.99 -10.82
C LEU A 23 -3.11 3.67 -11.57
N GLU A 24 -3.52 3.78 -12.83
CA GLU A 24 -3.55 2.64 -13.75
C GLU A 24 -2.20 2.55 -14.47
N ALA A 25 -1.58 1.37 -14.42
CA ALA A 25 -0.36 1.08 -15.14
C ALA A 25 -0.61 -0.08 -16.11
N PHE A 26 -0.40 0.16 -17.40
CA PHE A 26 -0.51 -0.87 -18.44
C PHE A 26 0.89 -1.30 -18.88
N LEU A 27 1.18 -2.59 -18.78
CA LEU A 27 2.39 -3.21 -19.31
C LEU A 27 2.02 -4.03 -20.56
N PRO A 28 2.41 -3.59 -21.78
CA PRO A 28 2.10 -4.35 -22.98
C PRO A 28 2.70 -5.76 -22.93
N PRO A 29 2.02 -6.79 -23.47
CA PRO A 29 2.59 -8.13 -23.57
C PRO A 29 3.94 -8.12 -24.31
N GLY A 30 4.94 -8.79 -23.73
CA GLY A 30 6.30 -8.81 -24.27
C GLY A 30 7.10 -7.51 -24.08
N ALA A 31 6.51 -6.48 -23.45
CA ALA A 31 7.26 -5.31 -23.01
C ALA A 31 8.04 -5.63 -21.74
N GLY A 32 9.24 -5.06 -21.65
CA GLY A 32 10.12 -5.21 -20.51
C GLY A 32 11.11 -6.36 -20.65
N ASN A 33 12.33 -6.13 -20.19
CA ASN A 33 13.33 -7.16 -19.98
C ASN A 33 13.37 -7.42 -18.46
N PRO A 34 13.06 -8.64 -17.98
CA PRO A 34 13.06 -8.96 -16.55
C PRO A 34 14.39 -8.66 -15.85
N GLU A 35 15.51 -8.85 -16.53
CA GLU A 35 16.84 -8.53 -16.01
C GLU A 35 17.03 -7.02 -15.87
N ASN A 36 16.65 -6.23 -16.89
CA ASN A 36 16.71 -4.77 -16.81
C ASN A 36 15.80 -4.22 -15.70
N LEU A 37 14.61 -4.80 -15.54
CA LEU A 37 13.70 -4.44 -14.45
C LEU A 37 14.32 -4.76 -13.09
N ARG A 38 14.92 -5.95 -12.95
CA ARG A 38 15.61 -6.34 -11.72
C ARG A 38 16.77 -5.40 -11.41
N LEU A 39 17.60 -5.08 -12.41
CA LEU A 39 18.72 -4.16 -12.28
C LEU A 39 18.25 -2.76 -11.85
N PHE A 40 17.19 -2.25 -12.48
CA PHE A 40 16.59 -0.97 -12.10
C PHE A 40 16.09 -1.00 -10.64
N GLN A 41 15.40 -2.06 -10.22
CA GLN A 41 14.92 -2.22 -8.85
C GLN A 41 16.04 -2.34 -7.82
N GLU A 42 17.19 -2.90 -8.18
CA GLU A 42 18.38 -2.95 -7.34
C GLU A 42 19.06 -1.58 -7.23
N GLN A 43 19.14 -0.85 -8.34
CA GLN A 43 19.67 0.52 -8.37
C GLN A 43 18.80 1.48 -7.54
N GLU A 44 17.48 1.41 -7.66
CA GLU A 44 16.57 2.23 -6.85
C GLU A 44 16.70 1.90 -5.35
N LEU A 45 16.80 0.62 -4.98
CA LEU A 45 17.05 0.24 -3.58
C LEU A 45 18.38 0.79 -3.06
N ALA A 46 19.45 0.69 -3.86
CA ALA A 46 20.76 1.22 -3.51
C ALA A 46 20.73 2.75 -3.36
N ALA A 47 20.00 3.46 -4.21
CA ALA A 47 19.80 4.90 -4.11
C ALA A 47 19.06 5.27 -2.81
N ILE A 48 17.96 4.58 -2.49
CA ILE A 48 17.21 4.77 -1.23
C ILE A 48 18.13 4.52 -0.02
N ILE A 49 18.95 3.46 -0.04
CA ILE A 49 19.94 3.19 1.02
C ILE A 49 20.96 4.33 1.12
N GLY A 50 21.48 4.81 0.00
CA GLY A 50 22.44 5.93 -0.04
C GLY A 50 21.89 7.20 0.58
N GLU A 51 20.69 7.62 0.16
CA GLU A 51 19.99 8.83 0.65
C GLU A 51 19.66 8.79 2.15
N ASN A 52 19.56 7.59 2.72
CA ASN A 52 19.17 7.39 4.11
C ASN A 52 20.32 6.84 4.98
N SER A 53 21.54 6.74 4.44
CA SER A 53 22.69 6.11 5.09
C SER A 53 23.12 6.76 6.41
N SER A 54 22.88 8.06 6.58
CA SER A 54 23.17 8.82 7.80
C SER A 54 21.98 8.98 8.74
N LYS A 55 20.78 8.56 8.34
CA LYS A 55 19.56 8.78 9.11
C LYS A 55 19.40 7.71 10.18
N SER A 56 19.13 8.15 11.40
CA SER A 56 18.72 7.26 12.48
C SER A 56 17.26 6.85 12.33
N ARG A 57 16.88 5.80 13.06
CA ARG A 57 15.49 5.39 13.22
C ARG A 57 14.57 6.56 13.64
N ASN A 58 15.08 7.47 14.48
CA ASN A 58 14.30 8.62 14.96
C ASN A 58 14.09 9.67 13.86
N ASP A 59 15.08 9.88 12.99
CA ASP A 59 14.97 10.80 11.85
C ASP A 59 13.93 10.29 10.84
N ILE A 60 13.85 8.98 10.65
CA ILE A 60 12.82 8.38 9.80
C ILE A 60 11.43 8.57 10.43
N ARG A 61 11.29 8.31 11.74
CA ARG A 61 10.01 8.48 12.45
C ARG A 61 9.55 9.94 12.56
N SER A 62 10.46 10.91 12.41
CA SER A 62 10.11 12.32 12.43
C SER A 62 9.52 12.81 11.10
N HIS A 63 9.63 12.03 10.01
CA HIS A 63 9.06 12.39 8.72
C HIS A 63 7.54 12.59 8.81
N PRO A 64 6.96 13.69 8.26
CA PRO A 64 5.54 13.99 8.39
C PRO A 64 4.61 12.85 7.92
N THR A 65 4.92 12.23 6.78
CA THR A 65 4.14 11.08 6.26
C THR A 65 4.16 9.90 7.23
N PHE A 66 5.33 9.57 7.81
CA PHE A 66 5.43 8.51 8.81
C PHE A 66 4.62 8.82 10.05
N GLN A 67 4.65 10.06 10.54
CA GLN A 67 3.86 10.46 11.71
C GLN A 67 2.36 10.37 11.46
N ALA A 68 1.91 10.68 10.23
CA ALA A 68 0.49 10.56 9.85
C ALA A 68 0.03 9.10 9.94
N TYR A 69 0.77 8.17 9.32
CA TYR A 69 0.47 6.73 9.43
C TYR A 69 0.66 6.19 10.84
N ASP A 70 1.72 6.58 11.57
CA ASP A 70 1.93 6.14 12.96
C ASP A 70 0.76 6.54 13.87
N ARG A 71 0.24 7.76 13.72
CA ARG A 71 -0.97 8.22 14.42
C ARG A 71 -2.19 7.38 14.06
N TYR A 72 -2.38 7.11 12.77
CA TYR A 72 -3.48 6.26 12.29
C TYR A 72 -3.38 4.83 12.85
N TYR A 73 -2.26 4.15 12.67
CA TYR A 73 -2.08 2.76 13.14
C TYR A 73 -2.18 2.61 14.67
N LYS A 74 -1.80 3.65 15.43
CA LYS A 74 -1.93 3.68 16.90
C LYS A 74 -3.38 3.59 17.39
N THR A 75 -4.36 4.11 16.66
CA THR A 75 -5.78 3.98 17.05
C THR A 75 -6.21 2.50 17.09
N PHE A 76 -5.54 1.65 16.31
CA PHE A 76 -5.77 0.21 16.24
C PHE A 76 -4.78 -0.63 17.04
N ARG A 77 -3.89 0.02 17.83
CA ARG A 77 -2.79 -0.61 18.57
C ARG A 77 -1.87 -1.44 17.66
N LYS A 78 -1.62 -0.95 16.45
CA LYS A 78 -0.73 -1.57 15.47
C LYS A 78 0.46 -0.64 15.17
N THR A 79 1.48 -1.22 14.55
CA THR A 79 2.64 -0.49 14.03
C THR A 79 2.47 -0.35 12.53
N TYR A 80 2.81 0.82 11.99
CA TYR A 80 2.82 1.04 10.55
C TYR A 80 3.87 0.12 9.89
N HIS A 81 3.43 -0.72 8.97
CA HIS A 81 4.25 -1.82 8.47
C HIS A 81 5.32 -1.36 7.46
N VAL A 82 5.08 -0.29 6.69
CA VAL A 82 6.11 0.30 5.80
C VAL A 82 7.32 0.76 6.60
N PHE A 83 7.12 1.22 7.83
CA PHE A 83 8.24 1.55 8.71
C PHE A 83 9.09 0.31 9.07
N LEU A 84 8.46 -0.85 9.31
CA LEU A 84 9.18 -2.09 9.57
C LEU A 84 9.93 -2.59 8.33
N GLN A 85 9.31 -2.46 7.15
CA GLN A 85 9.94 -2.80 5.87
C GLN A 85 11.13 -1.89 5.57
N PHE A 86 10.97 -0.58 5.76
CA PHE A 86 12.04 0.40 5.61
C PHE A 86 13.18 0.13 6.58
N GLN A 87 12.88 -0.14 7.86
CA GLN A 87 13.89 -0.52 8.83
C GLN A 87 14.67 -1.75 8.37
N SER A 88 13.97 -2.82 7.96
CA SER A 88 14.58 -4.08 7.55
C SER A 88 15.48 -3.91 6.32
N LEU A 89 14.96 -3.25 5.28
CA LEU A 89 15.59 -3.22 3.95
C LEU A 89 16.57 -2.07 3.78
N VAL A 90 16.28 -0.91 4.39
CA VAL A 90 17.09 0.31 4.20
C VAL A 90 18.09 0.50 5.34
N LEU A 91 17.64 0.39 6.60
CA LEU A 91 18.53 0.62 7.76
C LEU A 91 19.36 -0.62 8.11
N GLU A 92 18.74 -1.78 8.13
CA GLU A 92 19.38 -3.06 8.47
C GLU A 92 19.98 -3.79 7.26
N ARG A 93 19.69 -3.31 6.04
CA ARG A 93 20.20 -3.85 4.77
C ARG A 93 19.98 -5.35 4.60
N LYS A 94 18.84 -5.86 5.11
CA LYS A 94 18.47 -7.26 4.91
C LYS A 94 18.15 -7.54 3.44
N PRO A 95 18.25 -8.80 3.00
CA PRO A 95 17.87 -9.19 1.65
C PRO A 95 16.42 -8.80 1.35
N PHE A 96 16.17 -8.32 0.14
CA PHE A 96 14.83 -8.04 -0.33
C PHE A 96 14.07 -9.37 -0.53
N PRO A 97 12.81 -9.49 -0.06
CA PRO A 97 12.05 -10.72 -0.22
C PRO A 97 11.81 -11.07 -1.70
N GLU A 98 11.79 -12.36 -2.01
CA GLU A 98 11.36 -12.85 -3.31
C GLU A 98 9.87 -12.55 -3.51
N THR A 99 9.58 -11.64 -4.45
CA THR A 99 8.24 -11.13 -4.72
C THR A 99 8.08 -10.89 -6.23
N PRO A 100 6.84 -10.90 -6.76
CA PRO A 100 6.59 -10.49 -8.13
C PRO A 100 7.17 -9.10 -8.41
N PRO A 101 7.69 -8.82 -9.62
CA PRO A 101 8.34 -7.54 -9.91
C PRO A 101 7.45 -6.32 -9.63
N MET A 102 6.14 -6.41 -9.89
CA MET A 102 5.21 -5.31 -9.61
C MET A 102 5.08 -5.03 -8.10
N VAL A 103 5.00 -6.09 -7.29
CA VAL A 103 4.99 -5.99 -5.83
C VAL A 103 6.28 -5.34 -5.33
N ARG A 104 7.44 -5.72 -5.88
CA ARG A 104 8.72 -5.07 -5.56
C ARG A 104 8.75 -3.59 -5.95
N ALA A 105 8.20 -3.21 -7.10
CA ALA A 105 8.09 -1.80 -7.50
C ALA A 105 7.23 -0.99 -6.52
N MET A 106 6.11 -1.55 -6.07
CA MET A 106 5.27 -0.97 -5.01
C MET A 106 6.07 -0.72 -3.75
N PHE A 107 6.75 -1.73 -3.19
CA PHE A 107 7.58 -1.59 -2.00
C PHE A 107 8.63 -0.47 -2.12
N LEU A 108 9.30 -0.36 -3.27
CA LEU A 108 10.29 0.70 -3.50
C LEU A 108 9.64 2.09 -3.51
N ALA A 109 8.46 2.22 -4.11
CA ALA A 109 7.68 3.47 -4.08
C ALA A 109 7.26 3.85 -2.65
N GLU A 110 6.82 2.86 -1.85
CA GLU A 110 6.49 3.07 -0.44
C GLU A 110 7.72 3.50 0.37
N MET A 111 8.91 2.95 0.12
CA MET A 111 10.14 3.37 0.81
C MET A 111 10.59 4.77 0.41
N LYS A 112 10.33 5.19 -0.83
CA LYS A 112 10.72 6.51 -1.35
C LYS A 112 9.79 7.62 -0.88
N THR A 113 8.51 7.32 -0.73
CA THR A 113 7.46 8.32 -0.45
C THR A 113 6.86 8.22 0.95
N PHE A 114 7.02 7.05 1.59
CA PHE A 114 6.33 6.64 2.82
C PHE A 114 4.81 6.62 2.70
N LEU A 115 4.27 6.65 1.47
CA LEU A 115 2.85 6.46 1.21
C LEU A 115 2.55 4.97 1.14
N LEU A 116 1.47 4.55 1.79
CA LEU A 116 1.00 3.18 1.70
C LEU A 116 0.35 2.94 0.33
N THR A 117 0.73 1.85 -0.33
CA THR A 117 0.24 1.50 -1.67
C THR A 117 -0.30 0.07 -1.66
N ALA A 118 -1.30 -0.20 -2.49
CA ALA A 118 -1.75 -1.54 -2.82
C ALA A 118 -1.84 -1.65 -4.35
N VAL A 119 -1.48 -2.82 -4.89
CA VAL A 119 -1.59 -3.09 -6.33
C VAL A 119 -2.67 -4.12 -6.54
N HIS A 120 -3.53 -3.86 -7.53
CA HIS A 120 -4.67 -4.69 -7.89
C HIS A 120 -4.62 -5.03 -9.38
N GLU A 121 -4.97 -6.26 -9.74
CA GLU A 121 -5.19 -6.66 -11.13
C GLU A 121 -6.41 -5.92 -11.68
N MET A 122 -6.20 -5.16 -12.76
CA MET A 122 -7.21 -4.25 -13.29
C MET A 122 -8.37 -5.03 -13.91
N GLU A 123 -8.09 -6.14 -14.60
CA GLU A 123 -9.14 -7.00 -15.19
C GLU A 123 -10.03 -7.67 -14.12
N ALA A 124 -9.51 -7.85 -12.91
CA ALA A 124 -10.24 -8.41 -11.78
C ALA A 124 -11.04 -7.36 -10.98
N THR A 125 -10.80 -6.07 -11.24
CA THR A 125 -11.34 -4.91 -10.48
C THR A 125 -12.55 -4.31 -11.19
N SER A 126 -13.63 -4.05 -10.45
CA SER A 126 -14.91 -3.57 -11.01
C SER A 126 -15.23 -2.13 -10.62
N LEU A 127 -14.76 -1.17 -11.45
CA LEU A 127 -14.91 0.28 -11.23
C LEU A 127 -16.37 0.73 -11.02
N PRO A 128 -16.61 1.84 -10.27
CA PRO A 128 -15.61 2.65 -9.57
C PRO A 128 -15.03 1.95 -8.32
N VAL A 129 -13.80 2.30 -7.96
CA VAL A 129 -13.26 2.01 -6.62
C VAL A 129 -13.72 3.11 -5.68
N THR A 130 -14.28 2.73 -4.54
CA THR A 130 -14.77 3.64 -3.50
C THR A 130 -13.88 3.58 -2.27
N LEU A 131 -13.45 4.74 -1.78
CA LEU A 131 -12.87 4.88 -0.44
C LEU A 131 -13.99 5.01 0.60
N ASP A 132 -13.94 4.18 1.63
CA ASP A 132 -14.90 4.22 2.73
C ASP A 132 -14.23 3.97 4.10
N SER A 133 -14.98 4.20 5.17
CA SER A 133 -14.61 3.94 6.56
C SER A 133 -15.45 2.79 7.10
N ALA A 134 -14.78 1.76 7.61
CA ALA A 134 -15.44 0.58 8.15
C ALA A 134 -16.31 0.90 9.37
N ALA A 135 -17.51 0.31 9.43
CA ALA A 135 -18.35 0.30 10.64
C ALA A 135 -17.89 -0.80 11.63
N GLY A 136 -17.05 -1.73 11.17
CA GLY A 136 -16.51 -2.84 11.97
C GLY A 136 -17.29 -4.15 11.82
N GLY A 137 -18.22 -4.19 10.87
CA GLY A 137 -19.03 -5.36 10.54
C GLY A 137 -18.63 -6.01 9.21
N GLU A 138 -17.90 -5.27 8.38
CA GLU A 138 -17.52 -5.66 7.04
C GLU A 138 -16.46 -6.75 7.04
N GLU A 139 -16.58 -7.69 6.11
CA GLU A 139 -15.68 -8.84 5.99
C GLU A 139 -15.23 -9.02 4.55
N TYR A 140 -13.98 -9.46 4.39
CA TYR A 140 -13.43 -9.81 3.08
C TYR A 140 -12.34 -10.87 3.20
N CYS A 141 -12.02 -11.51 2.08
CA CYS A 141 -10.95 -12.49 2.01
C CYS A 141 -9.63 -11.77 1.66
N SER A 142 -8.75 -11.59 2.63
CA SER A 142 -7.40 -11.06 2.40
C SER A 142 -6.51 -12.08 1.69
N MET A 143 -5.42 -11.60 1.07
CA MET A 143 -4.42 -12.47 0.42
C MET A 143 -4.03 -13.68 1.27
N GLY A 144 -3.96 -14.85 0.64
CA GLY A 144 -3.74 -16.13 1.29
C GLY A 144 -5.03 -16.78 1.82
N GLY A 145 -6.20 -16.35 1.32
CA GLY A 145 -7.48 -16.98 1.63
C GLY A 145 -8.02 -16.72 3.04
N THR A 146 -7.46 -15.75 3.77
CA THR A 146 -7.83 -15.50 5.17
C THR A 146 -9.00 -14.54 5.25
N ALA A 147 -10.11 -14.97 5.85
CA ALA A 147 -11.23 -14.11 6.17
C ALA A 147 -10.83 -13.05 7.22
N ARG A 148 -11.11 -11.78 6.92
CA ARG A 148 -10.80 -10.63 7.77
C ARG A 148 -12.06 -9.82 7.99
N LYS A 149 -12.35 -9.56 9.26
CA LYS A 149 -13.31 -8.56 9.68
C LYS A 149 -12.63 -7.22 9.89
N LEU A 150 -13.12 -6.19 9.21
CA LEU A 150 -12.60 -4.84 9.34
C LEU A 150 -12.81 -4.31 10.75
N LYS A 151 -11.87 -3.50 11.23
CA LYS A 151 -12.05 -2.77 12.48
C LYS A 151 -12.84 -1.50 12.21
N ALA A 152 -13.74 -1.11 13.10
CA ALA A 152 -14.45 0.16 12.97
C ALA A 152 -13.46 1.32 12.83
N GLY A 153 -13.68 2.19 11.85
CA GLY A 153 -12.81 3.30 11.49
C GLY A 153 -11.60 2.92 10.62
N ASP A 154 -11.45 1.66 10.21
CA ASP A 154 -10.42 1.32 9.22
C ASP A 154 -10.82 1.87 7.84
N MET A 155 -9.92 2.63 7.21
CA MET A 155 -10.04 3.01 5.82
C MET A 155 -9.90 1.76 4.95
N PHE A 156 -10.80 1.63 4.00
CA PHE A 156 -10.78 0.54 3.04
C PHE A 156 -11.18 1.02 1.66
N MET A 157 -10.87 0.18 0.68
CA MET A 157 -11.25 0.35 -0.71
C MET A 157 -12.19 -0.79 -1.09
N SER A 158 -13.28 -0.47 -1.76
CA SER A 158 -14.19 -1.46 -2.34
C SER A 158 -14.52 -1.13 -3.77
N ASP A 159 -14.70 -2.15 -4.58
CA ASP A 159 -15.28 -2.05 -5.91
C ASP A 159 -16.76 -2.50 -5.85
N SER A 160 -17.44 -2.58 -6.99
CA SER A 160 -18.86 -2.99 -7.02
C SER A 160 -19.12 -4.43 -6.57
N ARG A 161 -18.07 -5.26 -6.41
CA ARG A 161 -18.15 -6.67 -6.01
C ARG A 161 -17.77 -6.89 -4.56
N GLY A 162 -17.10 -5.94 -3.92
CA GLY A 162 -16.75 -6.00 -2.50
C GLY A 162 -15.47 -5.26 -2.15
N ILE A 163 -15.00 -5.45 -0.92
CA ILE A 163 -13.75 -4.87 -0.43
C ILE A 163 -12.57 -5.48 -1.18
N ILE A 164 -11.72 -4.61 -1.73
CA ILE A 164 -10.49 -4.99 -2.43
C ILE A 164 -9.24 -4.75 -1.58
N SER A 165 -9.29 -3.87 -0.57
CA SER A 165 -8.15 -3.61 0.31
C SER A 165 -8.54 -2.89 1.60
N SER A 166 -7.79 -3.07 2.68
CA SER A 166 -7.88 -2.23 3.88
C SER A 166 -6.49 -1.83 4.38
N ILE A 167 -6.37 -0.71 5.09
CA ILE A 167 -5.05 -0.25 5.58
C ILE A 167 -4.42 -1.26 6.56
N LEU A 168 -5.24 -1.92 7.38
CA LEU A 168 -4.72 -2.84 8.42
C LEU A 168 -4.44 -4.25 7.91
N TYR A 169 -5.12 -4.70 6.88
CA TYR A 169 -5.09 -6.09 6.43
C TYR A 169 -4.60 -6.26 4.98
N GLY A 170 -4.41 -5.17 4.24
CA GLY A 170 -3.86 -5.18 2.89
C GLY A 170 -4.88 -5.61 1.83
N PRO A 171 -4.42 -5.97 0.62
CA PRO A 171 -5.28 -6.29 -0.50
C PRO A 171 -6.04 -7.63 -0.31
N ASP A 172 -7.13 -7.77 -1.07
CA ASP A 172 -7.96 -8.97 -1.13
C ASP A 172 -7.33 -10.07 -1.98
N GLU A 173 -7.89 -11.27 -1.88
CA GLU A 173 -7.45 -12.44 -2.63
C GLU A 173 -7.85 -12.36 -4.12
N ARG A 174 -8.98 -11.74 -4.43
CA ARG A 174 -9.58 -11.75 -5.77
C ARG A 174 -8.83 -10.85 -6.76
N THR A 175 -8.36 -9.70 -6.31
CA THR A 175 -7.72 -8.69 -7.17
C THR A 175 -6.20 -8.67 -7.02
N LYS A 176 -5.60 -9.69 -6.40
CA LYS A 176 -4.14 -9.78 -6.25
C LYS A 176 -3.42 -9.87 -7.60
N VAL A 177 -2.17 -9.40 -7.61
CA VAL A 177 -1.19 -9.57 -8.70
C VAL A 177 -0.24 -10.72 -8.41
#